data_AF-A0A139Y9X8-F1
#
_entry.id   AF-A0A139Y9X8-F1
#
_cell.length_a   1.000
_cell.length_b   1.000
_cell.length_c   1.000
_cell.angle_alpha   90.00
_cell.angle_beta   90.00
_cell.angle_gamma   90.00
#
_symmetry.space_group_name_H-M   'P 1'
#
loop_
_entity.id
_entity.type
_entity.pdbx_description
1 polymer ?
#
loop_
_entity_poly.entity_id
_entity_poly.type
_entity_poly.pdbx_seq_one_letter_code
_entity_poly.pdbx_strand_id
1 'polypeptide(L)'
;RGLQEPVELSQSGAGLGTPTMLGTGAQHLSDQGATGAVAPSVQSSSAAAASGAGALPLVQFFGSGRGLLQPHHLCRECNIVETAVGALMLTRERRRAAARESADRIAALELRHSDLVDSFRRGSLGLGVQAGSVLESHRTLRQARQDALQEAKVFQEEEATLQDFIEASYQERERQERRSHDLHKQRLRNQLAEYALLRAEAALERQRQAATLQRRLMDVLSQALVAEGEEDIRRMRDEEETIRRQLQDLDEERTNPHRGRRKPA
;
A
#
# COMPACT_ATOMS: atom_id res chain seq x y z
N ARG A 1 30.38 3.65 42.02
CA ARG A 1 29.45 2.51 42.17
C ARG A 1 28.04 3.07 42.22
N GLY A 2 27.13 2.61 41.34
CA GLY A 2 25.68 2.74 41.52
C GLY A 2 25.03 3.93 40.81
N LEU A 3 24.24 3.61 39.78
CA LEU A 3 23.37 4.45 38.96
C LEU A 3 22.13 4.93 39.74
N GLN A 4 21.57 6.10 39.42
CA GLN A 4 20.17 6.22 38.94
C GLN A 4 19.79 7.66 38.53
N GLU A 5 18.96 7.70 37.49
CA GLU A 5 18.51 8.83 36.66
C GLU A 5 17.70 9.90 37.40
N PRO A 6 17.62 11.13 36.85
CA PRO A 6 16.44 11.97 37.02
C PRO A 6 15.56 11.97 35.77
N VAL A 7 14.28 11.69 36.01
CA VAL A 7 13.14 11.85 35.12
C VAL A 7 12.94 13.34 34.81
N GLU A 8 13.02 13.73 33.53
CA GLU A 8 12.61 15.06 33.07
C GLU A 8 11.14 15.05 32.65
N LEU A 9 10.31 15.73 33.46
CA LEU A 9 8.98 16.22 33.09
C LEU A 9 9.16 17.57 32.38
N SER A 10 9.00 17.61 31.06
CA SER A 10 8.89 18.87 30.32
C SER A 10 7.43 19.23 30.06
N GLN A 11 7.09 20.44 30.49
CA GLN A 11 5.83 21.15 30.27
C GLN A 11 5.64 21.55 28.80
N SER A 12 4.36 21.54 28.38
CA SER A 12 3.62 22.58 27.63
C SER A 12 4.31 23.39 26.53
N GLY A 13 3.67 23.47 25.34
CA GLY A 13 3.77 24.64 24.48
C GLY A 13 3.20 24.46 23.08
N ALA A 14 1.95 24.90 22.88
CA ALA A 14 1.30 25.01 21.57
C ALA A 14 2.00 26.05 20.67
N GLY A 15 2.00 25.81 19.35
CA GLY A 15 2.45 26.78 18.35
C GLY A 15 2.15 26.35 16.92
N LEU A 16 1.00 26.79 16.41
CA LEU A 16 0.65 26.82 14.98
C LEU A 16 1.65 27.71 14.22
N GLY A 17 2.23 27.20 13.14
CA GLY A 17 3.10 27.95 12.25
C GLY A 17 3.04 27.42 10.82
N THR A 18 2.30 28.13 9.97
CA THR A 18 2.21 28.04 8.51
C THR A 18 3.56 27.89 7.80
N PRO A 19 3.68 27.10 6.71
CA PRO A 19 4.71 27.32 5.72
C PRO A 19 4.20 28.25 4.61
N THR A 20 4.80 29.44 4.56
CA THR A 20 4.82 30.40 3.44
C THR A 20 5.27 29.73 2.14
N MET A 21 4.45 29.83 1.09
CA MET A 21 4.82 29.51 -0.29
C MET A 21 4.91 30.82 -1.10
N LEU A 22 6.13 31.23 -1.44
CA LEU A 22 6.47 32.16 -2.52
C LEU A 22 7.15 31.27 -3.58
N GLY A 23 6.58 30.98 -4.76
CA GLY A 23 6.42 31.87 -5.94
C GLY A 23 7.78 32.05 -6.62
N THR A 24 8.06 31.77 -7.90
CA THR A 24 7.35 31.65 -9.19
C THR A 24 8.34 30.99 -10.18
N GLY A 25 8.02 30.20 -11.21
CA GLY A 25 7.16 30.50 -12.35
C GLY A 25 7.74 29.80 -13.61
N ALA A 26 6.88 29.22 -14.43
CA ALA A 26 7.11 28.97 -15.86
C ALA A 26 5.75 28.65 -16.51
N GLN A 27 5.09 29.69 -16.99
CA GLN A 27 4.02 29.60 -17.97
C GLN A 27 4.64 29.70 -19.36
N HIS A 28 4.18 28.87 -20.31
CA HIS A 28 3.90 29.20 -21.72
C HIS A 28 3.49 27.87 -22.42
N LEU A 29 2.18 27.63 -22.59
CA LEU A 29 1.38 27.79 -23.82
C LEU A 29 1.70 26.77 -24.93
N SER A 30 0.71 25.95 -25.31
CA SER A 30 -0.02 26.13 -26.57
C SER A 30 -1.08 25.04 -26.79
N ASP A 31 -2.21 25.50 -27.30
CA ASP A 31 -3.41 24.77 -27.70
C ASP A 31 -3.20 23.87 -28.94
N GLN A 32 -4.25 23.05 -29.17
CA GLN A 32 -4.74 22.47 -30.43
C GLN A 32 -4.45 20.98 -30.69
N GLY A 33 -5.55 20.22 -30.78
CA GLY A 33 -5.56 18.88 -31.38
C GLY A 33 -6.79 18.05 -31.00
N ALA A 34 -8.00 18.47 -31.40
CA ALA A 34 -9.16 17.59 -31.40
C ALA A 34 -9.04 16.58 -32.56
N THR A 35 -8.88 15.29 -32.25
CA THR A 35 -9.06 14.22 -33.24
C THR A 35 -9.77 13.01 -32.63
N GLY A 36 -10.95 12.71 -33.19
CA GLY A 36 -11.43 11.33 -33.31
C GLY A 36 -12.22 10.76 -32.13
N ALA A 37 -13.44 11.27 -31.91
CA ALA A 37 -14.49 10.45 -31.31
C ALA A 37 -14.83 9.29 -32.26
N VAL A 38 -14.24 8.11 -32.03
CA VAL A 38 -14.68 6.85 -32.63
C VAL A 38 -15.46 6.11 -31.56
N ALA A 39 -16.79 6.10 -31.70
CA ALA A 39 -17.67 5.25 -30.92
C ALA A 39 -17.38 3.77 -31.23
N PRO A 40 -17.27 2.89 -30.22
CA PRO A 40 -17.60 1.49 -30.40
C PRO A 40 -19.08 1.31 -30.07
N SER A 41 -19.81 0.98 -31.12
CA SER A 41 -21.12 0.35 -31.16
C SER A 41 -21.44 -0.55 -29.95
N VAL A 42 -22.65 -0.36 -29.44
CA VAL A 42 -23.35 -1.30 -28.56
C VAL A 42 -23.42 -2.65 -29.28
N GLN A 43 -22.54 -3.59 -28.92
CA GLN A 43 -22.76 -5.00 -29.19
C GLN A 43 -23.31 -5.64 -27.93
N SER A 44 -24.64 -5.74 -27.88
CA SER A 44 -25.29 -6.84 -27.18
C SER A 44 -24.68 -8.14 -27.69
N SER A 45 -24.01 -8.87 -26.82
CA SER A 45 -23.71 -10.28 -27.05
C SER A 45 -24.02 -11.01 -25.76
N SER A 46 -25.19 -11.65 -25.82
CA SER A 46 -25.58 -12.80 -25.03
C SER A 46 -24.42 -13.80 -24.98
N ALA A 47 -23.89 -14.06 -23.80
CA ALA A 47 -23.12 -15.26 -23.52
C ALA A 47 -23.94 -16.10 -22.54
N ALA A 48 -24.78 -16.95 -23.11
CA ALA A 48 -25.38 -18.08 -22.42
C ALA A 48 -24.30 -19.09 -22.04
N ALA A 49 -24.48 -19.69 -20.87
CA ALA A 49 -24.08 -21.05 -20.50
C ALA A 49 -22.66 -21.50 -20.89
N ALA A 50 -21.75 -21.40 -19.93
CA ALA A 50 -20.67 -22.37 -19.78
C ALA A 50 -20.82 -23.02 -18.40
N SER A 51 -21.38 -24.23 -18.38
CA SER A 51 -21.29 -25.14 -17.25
C SER A 51 -19.82 -25.45 -16.95
N GLY A 52 -19.36 -24.98 -15.80
CA GLY A 52 -18.09 -25.33 -15.19
C GLY A 52 -18.20 -24.98 -13.70
N ALA A 53 -18.01 -25.98 -12.85
CA ALA A 53 -18.31 -25.93 -11.43
C ALA A 53 -17.65 -24.75 -10.67
N GLY A 54 -18.40 -24.14 -9.75
CA GLY A 54 -17.90 -23.78 -8.43
C GLY A 54 -17.25 -22.41 -8.20
N ALA A 55 -17.32 -21.46 -9.13
CA ALA A 55 -16.95 -20.08 -8.86
C ALA A 55 -17.96 -19.15 -9.52
N LEU A 56 -18.91 -18.62 -8.74
CA LEU A 56 -19.72 -17.50 -9.18
C LEU A 56 -18.76 -16.38 -9.63
N PRO A 57 -18.83 -15.92 -10.89
CA PRO A 57 -17.88 -14.93 -11.35
C PRO A 57 -18.15 -13.63 -10.60
N LEU A 58 -17.19 -13.20 -9.77
CA LEU A 58 -17.21 -11.92 -9.03
C LEU A 58 -17.53 -10.71 -9.94
N VAL A 59 -17.39 -10.86 -11.25
CA VAL A 59 -17.86 -9.95 -12.30
C VAL A 59 -19.35 -9.58 -12.16
N GLN A 60 -20.19 -10.49 -11.64
CA GLN A 60 -21.62 -10.21 -11.39
C GLN A 60 -21.84 -9.30 -10.18
N PHE A 61 -20.94 -9.30 -9.19
CA PHE A 61 -21.01 -8.42 -8.00
C PHE A 61 -20.45 -7.02 -8.30
N PHE A 62 -19.33 -6.96 -9.03
CA PHE A 62 -18.63 -5.71 -9.33
C PHE A 62 -18.93 -5.22 -10.76
N GLY A 63 -20.18 -5.43 -11.21
CA GLY A 63 -20.63 -5.10 -12.57
C GLY A 63 -20.01 -3.79 -13.07
N SER A 64 -19.60 -3.79 -14.34
CA SER A 64 -18.92 -2.72 -15.06
C SER A 64 -19.76 -1.43 -15.16
N GLY A 65 -20.08 -0.85 -14.02
CA GLY A 65 -20.89 0.34 -13.85
C GLY A 65 -20.02 1.56 -14.08
N ARG A 66 -19.86 1.94 -15.34
CA ARG A 66 -19.73 3.37 -15.67
C ARG A 66 -21.04 4.03 -15.23
N GLY A 67 -21.11 4.59 -14.01
CA GLY A 67 -22.20 5.50 -13.64
C GLY A 67 -22.85 5.37 -12.26
N LEU A 68 -22.36 4.53 -11.33
CA LEU A 68 -22.81 4.62 -9.94
C LEU A 68 -21.93 5.63 -9.20
N LEU A 69 -22.58 6.69 -8.69
CA LEU A 69 -22.03 7.78 -7.88
C LEU A 69 -20.89 7.29 -6.99
N GLN A 70 -19.67 7.54 -7.45
CA GLN A 70 -18.45 7.19 -6.74
C GLN A 70 -18.40 8.06 -5.49
N PRO A 71 -18.36 7.49 -4.27
CA PRO A 71 -18.06 8.30 -3.10
C PRO A 71 -16.70 8.94 -3.33
N HIS A 72 -16.63 10.28 -3.40
CA HIS A 72 -15.44 11.04 -3.80
C HIS A 72 -14.20 10.85 -2.91
N HIS A 73 -14.27 9.98 -1.91
CA HIS A 73 -13.31 9.85 -0.81
C HIS A 73 -12.46 8.58 -0.90
N LEU A 74 -12.74 7.66 -1.82
CA LEU A 74 -12.10 6.35 -1.83
C LEU A 74 -11.38 6.04 -3.14
N CYS A 75 -10.21 5.44 -3.00
CA CYS A 75 -9.46 4.88 -4.12
C CYS A 75 -10.27 3.75 -4.79
N ARG A 76 -10.06 3.50 -6.09
CA ARG A 76 -10.79 2.46 -6.83
C ARG A 76 -10.70 1.08 -6.14
N GLU A 77 -9.53 0.72 -5.64
CA GLU A 77 -9.29 -0.55 -4.94
C GLU A 77 -10.02 -0.61 -3.58
N CYS A 78 -10.02 0.51 -2.86
CA CYS A 78 -10.73 0.69 -1.60
C CYS A 78 -12.24 0.47 -1.80
N ASN A 79 -12.79 1.03 -2.88
CA ASN A 79 -14.20 0.87 -3.25
C ASN A 79 -14.54 -0.60 -3.61
N ILE A 80 -13.64 -1.34 -4.24
CA ILE A 80 -13.86 -2.76 -4.56
C ILE A 80 -13.94 -3.60 -3.28
N VAL A 81 -13.09 -3.33 -2.29
CA VAL A 81 -13.15 -4.04 -0.99
C VAL A 81 -14.41 -3.67 -0.22
N GLU A 82 -14.77 -2.38 -0.18
CA GLU A 82 -16.00 -1.94 0.50
C GLU A 82 -17.27 -2.52 -0.13
N THR A 83 -17.32 -2.58 -1.46
CA THR A 83 -18.44 -3.23 -2.16
C THR A 83 -18.49 -4.74 -1.89
N ALA A 84 -17.34 -5.41 -1.76
CA ALA A 84 -17.28 -6.82 -1.35
C ALA A 84 -17.79 -7.03 0.09
N VAL A 85 -17.40 -6.15 1.02
CA VAL A 85 -17.87 -6.17 2.42
C VAL A 85 -19.38 -5.92 2.47
N GLY A 86 -19.88 -4.95 1.70
CA GLY A 86 -21.31 -4.70 1.56
C GLY A 86 -22.07 -5.91 1.03
N ALA A 87 -21.55 -6.56 -0.02
CA ALA A 87 -22.12 -7.79 -0.56
C ALA A 87 -22.13 -8.92 0.48
N LEU A 88 -21.04 -9.11 1.23
CA LEU A 88 -20.96 -10.14 2.28
C LEU A 88 -22.01 -9.93 3.38
N MET A 89 -22.21 -8.67 3.80
CA MET A 89 -23.23 -8.35 4.79
C MET A 89 -24.64 -8.62 4.27
N LEU A 90 -24.94 -8.23 3.03
CA LEU A 90 -26.23 -8.53 2.39
C LEU A 90 -26.46 -10.04 2.24
N THR A 91 -25.45 -10.82 1.86
CA THR A 91 -25.55 -12.28 1.74
C THR A 91 -25.84 -12.92 3.11
N ARG A 92 -25.18 -12.44 4.18
CA ARG A 92 -25.46 -12.90 5.55
C ARG A 92 -26.88 -12.59 6.01
N GLU A 93 -27.41 -11.44 5.65
CA GLU A 93 -28.80 -11.06 5.92
C GLU A 93 -29.79 -11.96 5.17
N ARG A 94 -29.55 -12.18 3.87
CA ARG A 94 -30.35 -13.11 3.05
C ARG A 94 -30.32 -14.53 3.60
N ARG A 95 -29.15 -15.03 4.00
CA ARG A 95 -29.01 -16.34 4.64
C ARG A 95 -29.84 -16.44 5.93
N ARG A 96 -29.78 -15.42 6.79
CA ARG A 96 -30.57 -15.39 8.04
C ARG A 96 -32.07 -15.37 7.75
N ALA A 97 -32.50 -14.61 6.74
CA ALA A 97 -33.91 -14.57 6.32
C ALA A 97 -34.36 -15.94 5.76
N ALA A 98 -33.60 -16.51 4.83
CA ALA A 98 -33.88 -17.83 4.26
C ALA A 98 -33.88 -18.95 5.32
N ALA A 99 -32.97 -18.89 6.30
CA ALA A 99 -32.95 -19.83 7.42
C ALA A 99 -34.21 -19.73 8.30
N ARG A 100 -34.74 -18.53 8.51
CA ARG A 100 -36.01 -18.34 9.23
C ARG A 100 -37.19 -18.87 8.43
N GLU A 101 -37.28 -18.48 7.16
CA GLU A 101 -38.36 -18.94 6.29
C GLU A 101 -38.39 -20.47 6.13
N SER A 102 -37.23 -21.10 5.95
CA SER A 102 -37.12 -22.55 5.86
C SER A 102 -37.49 -23.23 7.19
N ALA A 103 -37.05 -22.69 8.33
CA ALA A 103 -37.45 -23.18 9.65
C ALA A 103 -38.97 -23.09 9.88
N ASP A 104 -39.59 -21.96 9.53
CA ASP A 104 -41.04 -21.76 9.66
C ASP A 104 -41.83 -22.72 8.75
N ARG A 105 -41.37 -22.91 7.50
CA ARG A 105 -41.97 -23.87 6.56
C ARG A 105 -41.86 -25.30 7.08
N ILE A 106 -40.69 -25.70 7.59
CA ILE A 106 -40.46 -27.03 8.15
C ILE A 106 -41.36 -27.24 9.38
N ALA A 107 -41.43 -26.29 10.30
CA ALA A 107 -42.29 -26.37 11.48
C ALA A 107 -43.77 -26.52 11.12
N ALA A 108 -44.25 -25.77 10.11
CA ALA A 108 -45.62 -25.89 9.63
C ALA A 108 -45.91 -27.26 9.00
N LEU A 109 -44.94 -27.83 8.26
CA LEU A 109 -45.04 -29.18 7.70
C LEU A 109 -44.99 -30.27 8.79
N GLU A 110 -44.18 -30.09 9.82
CA GLU A 110 -44.10 -30.99 10.98
C GLU A 110 -45.43 -31.04 11.74
N LEU A 111 -46.05 -29.89 11.99
CA LEU A 111 -47.36 -29.80 12.64
C LEU A 111 -48.42 -30.57 11.81
N ARG A 112 -48.52 -30.28 10.50
CA ARG A 112 -49.45 -30.97 9.60
C ARG A 112 -49.20 -32.47 9.55
N HIS A 113 -47.94 -32.89 9.52
CA HIS A 113 -47.58 -34.31 9.53
C HIS A 113 -48.00 -34.98 10.85
N SER A 114 -47.81 -34.30 11.99
CA SER A 114 -48.24 -34.81 13.30
C SER A 114 -49.76 -34.98 13.40
N ASP A 115 -50.54 -34.01 12.91
CA ASP A 115 -52.01 -34.09 12.88
C ASP A 115 -52.51 -35.25 12.02
N LEU A 116 -51.88 -35.48 10.85
CA LEU A 116 -52.20 -36.60 9.97
C LEU A 116 -51.85 -37.95 10.60
N VAL A 117 -50.70 -38.04 11.28
CA VAL A 117 -50.30 -39.27 11.98
C VAL A 117 -51.26 -39.56 13.15
N ASP A 118 -51.65 -38.54 13.91
CA ASP A 118 -52.53 -38.72 15.06
C ASP A 118 -53.98 -39.02 14.68
N SER A 119 -54.47 -38.49 13.55
CA SER A 119 -55.78 -38.86 13.00
C SER A 119 -55.78 -40.27 12.41
N PHE A 120 -54.70 -40.68 11.75
CA PHE A 120 -54.51 -42.06 11.28
C PHE A 120 -54.47 -43.06 12.44
N ARG A 121 -53.71 -42.76 13.51
CA ARG A 121 -53.64 -43.59 14.73
C ARG A 121 -54.98 -43.77 15.43
N ARG A 122 -55.82 -42.72 15.42
CA ARG A 122 -57.16 -42.74 16.04
C ARG A 122 -58.22 -43.47 15.21
N GLY A 123 -57.87 -43.97 14.01
CA GLY A 123 -58.80 -44.73 13.16
C GLY A 123 -59.98 -43.91 12.64
N SER A 124 -59.89 -42.57 12.68
CA SER A 124 -61.01 -41.67 12.43
C SER A 124 -61.50 -41.63 10.97
N LEU A 125 -60.75 -42.18 10.00
CA LEU A 125 -61.01 -42.08 8.56
C LEU A 125 -60.42 -43.30 7.81
N GLY A 126 -60.99 -43.66 6.65
CA GLY A 126 -60.72 -44.92 5.93
C GLY A 126 -59.25 -45.23 5.60
N LEU A 127 -58.85 -46.49 5.84
CA LEU A 127 -57.44 -46.97 5.89
C LEU A 127 -56.60 -46.73 4.62
N GLY A 128 -57.19 -46.79 3.42
CA GLY A 128 -56.42 -46.76 2.15
C GLY A 128 -55.98 -45.36 1.70
N VAL A 129 -56.88 -44.37 1.78
CA VAL A 129 -56.61 -42.99 1.30
C VAL A 129 -55.72 -42.22 2.28
N GLN A 130 -55.82 -42.51 3.58
CA GLN A 130 -55.04 -41.80 4.60
C GLN A 130 -53.58 -42.26 4.71
N ALA A 131 -53.28 -43.55 4.53
CA ALA A 131 -51.90 -44.03 4.53
C ALA A 131 -51.05 -43.35 3.43
N GLY A 132 -51.65 -43.09 2.26
CA GLY A 132 -51.03 -42.30 1.19
C GLY A 132 -50.69 -40.88 1.63
N SER A 133 -51.64 -40.18 2.25
CA SER A 133 -51.46 -38.79 2.72
C SER A 133 -50.37 -38.62 3.81
N VAL A 134 -50.22 -39.61 4.69
CA VAL A 134 -49.14 -39.62 5.70
C VAL A 134 -47.77 -39.82 5.04
N LEU A 135 -47.68 -40.71 4.05
CA LEU A 135 -46.44 -40.92 3.30
C LEU A 135 -46.06 -39.70 2.46
N GLU A 136 -47.04 -39.05 1.83
CA GLU A 136 -46.83 -37.82 1.05
C GLU A 136 -46.35 -36.68 1.95
N SER A 137 -47.00 -36.43 3.09
CA SER A 137 -46.55 -35.40 4.04
C SER A 137 -45.15 -35.65 4.61
N HIS A 138 -44.79 -36.91 4.84
CA HIS A 138 -43.41 -37.26 5.25
C HIS A 138 -42.39 -37.03 4.12
N ARG A 139 -42.75 -37.34 2.87
CA ARG A 139 -41.88 -37.07 1.70
C ARG A 139 -41.67 -35.57 1.52
N THR A 140 -42.73 -34.77 1.59
CA THR A 140 -42.63 -33.30 1.46
C THR A 140 -41.82 -32.69 2.60
N LEU A 141 -41.98 -33.16 3.84
CA LEU A 141 -41.16 -32.73 4.98
C LEU A 141 -39.68 -33.08 4.79
N ARG A 142 -39.37 -34.30 4.34
CA ARG A 142 -37.98 -34.71 4.04
C ARG A 142 -37.36 -33.84 2.94
N GLN A 143 -38.13 -33.57 1.89
CA GLN A 143 -37.68 -32.73 0.78
C GLN A 143 -37.42 -31.30 1.27
N ALA A 144 -38.35 -30.68 2.01
CA ALA A 144 -38.16 -29.34 2.55
C ALA A 144 -36.91 -29.22 3.45
N ARG A 145 -36.60 -30.26 4.24
CA ARG A 145 -35.35 -30.31 5.02
C ARG A 145 -34.11 -30.42 4.14
N GLN A 146 -34.16 -31.20 3.06
CA GLN A 146 -33.05 -31.31 2.12
C GLN A 146 -32.81 -30.01 1.36
N ASP A 147 -33.88 -29.36 0.90
CA ASP A 147 -33.83 -28.08 0.19
C ASP A 147 -33.23 -26.99 1.10
N ALA A 148 -33.67 -26.92 2.36
CA ALA A 148 -33.11 -25.97 3.34
C ALA A 148 -31.61 -26.18 3.59
N LEU A 149 -31.15 -27.44 3.65
CA LEU A 149 -29.72 -27.75 3.77
C LEU A 149 -28.94 -27.36 2.52
N GLN A 150 -29.52 -27.53 1.34
CA GLN A 150 -28.88 -27.18 0.07
C GLN A 150 -28.76 -25.66 -0.09
N GLU A 151 -29.83 -24.91 0.21
CA GLU A 151 -29.81 -23.44 0.23
C GLU A 151 -28.78 -22.90 1.23
N ALA A 152 -28.70 -23.49 2.43
CA ALA A 152 -27.70 -23.11 3.43
C ALA A 152 -26.26 -23.30 2.93
N LYS A 153 -25.97 -24.37 2.19
CA LYS A 153 -24.65 -24.61 1.59
C LYS A 153 -24.31 -23.57 0.53
N VAL A 154 -25.25 -23.23 -0.35
CA VAL A 154 -25.04 -22.20 -1.38
C VAL A 154 -24.66 -20.85 -0.73
N PHE A 155 -25.39 -20.43 0.30
CA PHE A 155 -25.03 -19.21 1.03
C PHE A 155 -23.68 -19.31 1.76
N GLN A 156 -23.30 -20.49 2.26
CA GLN A 156 -21.99 -20.69 2.88
C GLN A 156 -20.85 -20.56 1.85
N GLU A 157 -21.01 -21.13 0.66
CA GLU A 157 -20.05 -21.02 -0.44
C GLU A 157 -19.91 -19.56 -0.92
N GLU A 158 -21.03 -18.85 -1.08
CA GLU A 158 -21.04 -17.42 -1.39
C GLU A 158 -20.36 -16.57 -0.31
N GLU A 159 -20.64 -16.83 0.97
CA GLU A 159 -19.98 -16.14 2.08
C GLU A 159 -18.47 -16.43 2.13
N ALA A 160 -18.06 -17.67 1.86
CA ALA A 160 -16.65 -18.08 1.84
C ALA A 160 -15.89 -17.39 0.70
N THR A 161 -16.43 -17.41 -0.52
CA THR A 161 -15.80 -16.76 -1.67
C THR A 161 -15.62 -15.25 -1.48
N LEU A 162 -16.60 -14.57 -0.86
CA LEU A 162 -16.48 -13.15 -0.53
C LEU A 162 -15.46 -12.90 0.59
N GLN A 163 -15.39 -13.77 1.60
CA GLN A 163 -14.40 -13.68 2.68
C GLN A 163 -12.98 -13.88 2.14
N ASP A 164 -12.76 -14.90 1.32
CA ASP A 164 -11.48 -15.20 0.67
C ASP A 164 -11.01 -14.04 -0.20
N PHE A 165 -11.93 -13.43 -0.96
CA PHE A 165 -11.62 -12.25 -1.76
C PHE A 165 -11.18 -11.06 -0.89
N ILE A 166 -11.93 -10.77 0.18
CA ILE A 166 -11.60 -9.69 1.11
C ILE A 166 -10.24 -9.94 1.74
N GLU A 167 -9.98 -11.13 2.26
CA GLU A 167 -8.69 -11.48 2.86
C GLU A 167 -7.54 -11.38 1.86
N ALA A 168 -7.70 -11.92 0.66
CA ALA A 168 -6.69 -11.84 -0.39
C ALA A 168 -6.36 -10.39 -0.77
N SER A 169 -7.37 -9.52 -0.81
CA SER A 169 -7.18 -8.08 -1.09
C SER A 169 -6.37 -7.38 0.00
N TYR A 170 -6.62 -7.69 1.28
CA TYR A 170 -5.84 -7.16 2.39
C TYR A 170 -4.40 -7.64 2.36
N GLN A 171 -4.18 -8.94 2.14
CA GLN A 171 -2.83 -9.51 2.06
C GLN A 171 -2.04 -8.92 0.89
N GLU A 172 -2.66 -8.73 -0.27
CA GLU A 172 -1.98 -8.16 -1.43
C GLU A 172 -1.58 -6.70 -1.18
N ARG A 173 -2.45 -5.91 -0.54
CA ARG A 173 -2.12 -4.55 -0.14
C ARG A 173 -0.95 -4.50 0.84
N GLU A 174 -0.94 -5.38 1.85
CA GLU A 174 0.15 -5.45 2.80
C GLU A 174 1.48 -5.81 2.11
N ARG A 175 1.46 -6.74 1.16
CA ARG A 175 2.65 -7.07 0.35
C ARG A 175 3.14 -5.88 -0.47
N GLN A 176 2.23 -5.13 -1.07
CA GLN A 176 2.59 -3.93 -1.85
C GLN A 176 3.18 -2.82 -0.98
N GLU A 177 2.63 -2.58 0.21
CA GLU A 177 3.15 -1.62 1.18
C GLU A 177 4.55 -2.01 1.67
N ARG A 178 4.78 -3.29 1.93
CA ARG A 178 6.13 -3.79 2.27
C ARG A 178 7.12 -3.57 1.13
N ARG A 179 6.74 -3.91 -0.11
CA ARG A 179 7.59 -3.69 -1.30
C ARG A 179 7.93 -2.21 -1.51
N SER A 180 6.94 -1.32 -1.39
CA SER A 180 7.16 0.11 -1.59
C SER A 180 8.07 0.70 -0.50
N HIS A 181 7.88 0.27 0.75
CA HIS A 181 8.73 0.64 1.87
C HIS A 181 10.17 0.14 1.69
N ASP A 182 10.37 -1.11 1.27
CA ASP A 182 11.69 -1.68 1.03
C ASP A 182 12.44 -0.95 -0.10
N LEU A 183 11.74 -0.62 -1.19
CA LEU A 183 12.30 0.20 -2.28
C LEU A 183 12.68 1.60 -1.79
N HIS A 184 11.85 2.24 -0.97
CA HIS A 184 12.18 3.54 -0.40
C HIS A 184 13.43 3.47 0.50
N LYS A 185 13.52 2.44 1.35
CA LYS A 185 14.68 2.19 2.21
C LYS A 185 15.96 1.95 1.40
N GLN A 186 15.87 1.22 0.29
CA GLN A 186 16.99 1.02 -0.64
C GLN A 186 17.42 2.34 -1.30
N ARG A 187 16.48 3.14 -1.80
CA ARG A 187 16.77 4.47 -2.37
C ARG A 187 17.46 5.39 -1.37
N LEU A 188 16.99 5.43 -0.13
CA LEU A 188 17.61 6.22 0.92
C LEU A 188 19.05 5.75 1.21
N ARG A 189 19.28 4.44 1.27
CA ARG A 189 20.63 3.88 1.44
C ARG A 189 21.55 4.26 0.27
N ASN A 190 21.05 4.22 -0.96
CA ASN A 190 21.82 4.61 -2.14
C ASN A 190 22.17 6.10 -2.10
N GLN A 191 21.21 6.98 -1.77
CA GLN A 191 21.46 8.42 -1.63
C GLN A 191 22.48 8.72 -0.53
N LEU A 192 22.42 8.02 0.60
CA LEU A 192 23.41 8.15 1.68
C LEU A 192 24.80 7.67 1.23
N ALA A 193 24.87 6.57 0.47
CA ALA A 193 26.12 6.07 -0.09
C ALA A 193 26.71 7.02 -1.13
N GLU A 194 25.91 7.56 -2.05
CA GLU A 194 26.32 8.57 -3.03
C GLU A 194 26.88 9.81 -2.33
N TYR A 195 26.20 10.30 -1.30
CA TYR A 195 26.69 11.44 -0.54
C TYR A 195 27.98 11.14 0.23
N ALA A 196 28.14 9.91 0.75
CA ALA A 196 29.39 9.48 1.37
C ALA A 196 30.55 9.38 0.35
N LEU A 197 30.27 8.91 -0.88
CA LEU A 197 31.24 8.88 -1.97
C LEU A 197 31.69 10.28 -2.36
N LEU A 198 30.76 11.22 -2.56
CA LEU A 198 31.09 12.62 -2.86
C LEU A 198 31.98 13.25 -1.77
N ARG A 199 31.72 12.94 -0.49
CA ARG A 199 32.58 13.39 0.62
C ARG A 199 33.98 12.77 0.55
N ALA A 200 34.07 11.48 0.21
CA ALA A 200 35.34 10.77 0.08
C ALA A 200 36.15 11.28 -1.12
N GLU A 201 35.51 11.51 -2.27
CA GLU A 201 36.13 12.10 -3.46
C GLU A 201 36.69 13.48 -3.16
N ALA A 202 35.90 14.38 -2.56
CA ALA A 202 36.38 15.69 -2.15
C ALA A 202 37.51 15.63 -1.12
N ALA A 203 37.56 14.60 -0.26
CA ALA A 203 38.68 14.39 0.65
C ALA A 203 39.95 13.90 -0.08
N LEU A 204 39.80 13.02 -1.07
CA LEU A 204 40.90 12.55 -1.91
C LEU A 204 41.47 13.66 -2.79
N GLU A 205 40.63 14.52 -3.35
CA GLU A 205 41.06 15.69 -4.13
C GLU A 205 41.89 16.65 -3.29
N ARG A 206 41.47 16.94 -2.04
CA ARG A 206 42.25 17.73 -1.09
C ARG A 206 43.61 17.09 -0.78
N GLN A 207 43.64 15.77 -0.57
CA GLN A 207 44.92 15.05 -0.37
C GLN A 207 45.84 15.12 -1.60
N ARG A 208 45.28 15.02 -2.81
CA ARG A 208 46.04 15.17 -4.06
C ARG A 208 46.62 16.57 -4.19
N GLN A 209 45.83 17.62 -3.92
CA GLN A 209 46.29 19.02 -3.94
C GLN A 209 47.41 19.26 -2.92
N ALA A 210 47.25 18.78 -1.69
CA ALA A 210 48.28 18.87 -0.66
C ALA A 210 49.59 18.18 -1.09
N ALA A 211 49.49 16.97 -1.67
CA ALA A 211 50.66 16.26 -2.18
C ALA A 211 51.35 17.01 -3.34
N THR A 212 50.59 17.66 -4.24
CA THR A 212 51.18 18.47 -5.31
C THR A 212 51.89 19.72 -4.77
N LEU A 213 51.31 20.40 -3.78
CA LEU A 213 51.91 21.56 -3.15
C LEU A 213 53.17 21.18 -2.35
N GLN A 214 53.15 20.04 -1.66
CA GLN A 214 54.34 19.50 -0.98
C GLN A 214 55.49 19.21 -1.95
N ARG A 215 55.22 18.62 -3.12
CA ARG A 215 56.27 18.43 -4.14
C ARG A 215 56.82 19.76 -4.64
N ARG A 216 55.95 20.72 -4.97
CA ARG A 216 56.37 22.05 -5.41
C ARG A 216 57.19 22.78 -4.34
N LEU A 217 56.83 22.64 -3.07
CA LEU A 217 57.60 23.19 -1.96
C LEU A 217 59.03 22.61 -1.94
N MET A 218 59.16 21.29 -2.09
CA MET A 218 60.47 20.64 -2.17
C MET A 218 61.28 21.13 -3.38
N ASP A 219 60.64 21.34 -4.53
CA ASP A 219 61.31 21.88 -5.72
C ASP A 219 61.81 23.31 -5.49
N VAL A 220 60.98 24.21 -4.94
CA VAL A 220 61.37 25.60 -4.60
C VAL A 220 62.51 25.62 -3.58
N LEU A 221 62.43 24.78 -2.55
CA LEU A 221 63.52 24.64 -1.57
C LEU A 221 64.82 24.15 -2.21
N SER A 222 64.73 23.19 -3.14
CA SER A 222 65.91 22.68 -3.84
C SER A 222 66.55 23.74 -4.76
N GLN A 223 65.73 24.56 -5.43
CA GLN A 223 66.19 25.66 -6.27
C GLN A 223 66.83 26.77 -5.42
N ALA A 224 66.25 27.07 -4.25
CA ALA A 224 66.79 28.07 -3.33
C ALA A 224 68.18 27.73 -2.80
N LEU A 225 68.53 26.44 -2.69
CA LEU A 225 69.87 26.00 -2.30
C LEU A 225 70.95 26.29 -3.35
N VAL A 226 70.58 26.42 -4.63
CA VAL A 226 71.50 26.61 -5.76
C VAL A 226 71.46 28.06 -6.30
N ALA A 227 70.56 28.91 -5.77
CA ALA A 227 70.40 30.29 -6.22
C ALA A 227 71.57 31.18 -5.77
N GLU A 228 72.16 31.92 -6.71
CA GLU A 228 73.27 32.85 -6.43
C GLU A 228 72.83 34.32 -6.32
N GLY A 229 71.64 34.67 -6.82
CA GLY A 229 71.11 36.05 -6.84
C GLY A 229 70.19 36.37 -5.66
N GLU A 230 70.39 37.52 -5.00
CA GLU A 230 69.52 37.98 -3.89
C GLU A 230 68.06 38.14 -4.30
N GLU A 231 67.79 38.58 -5.53
CA GLU A 231 66.43 38.75 -6.04
C GLU A 231 65.72 37.41 -6.27
N ASP A 232 66.44 36.40 -6.76
CA ASP A 232 65.92 35.05 -6.97
C ASP A 232 65.66 34.35 -5.63
N ILE A 233 66.53 34.56 -4.64
CA ILE A 233 66.33 34.09 -3.26
C ILE A 233 65.08 34.73 -2.64
N ARG A 234 64.85 36.04 -2.85
CA ARG A 234 63.64 36.72 -2.34
C ARG A 234 62.36 36.19 -3.00
N ARG A 235 62.35 36.05 -4.33
CA ARG A 235 61.20 35.47 -5.06
C ARG A 235 60.86 34.06 -4.58
N MET A 236 61.87 33.21 -4.39
CA MET A 236 61.63 31.83 -3.91
C MET A 236 61.14 31.77 -2.46
N ARG A 237 61.53 32.71 -1.59
CA ARG A 237 60.96 32.81 -0.23
C ARG A 237 59.50 33.23 -0.25
N ASP A 238 59.11 34.15 -1.13
CA ASP A 238 57.72 34.56 -1.28
C ASP A 238 56.85 33.39 -1.82
N GLU A 239 57.39 32.62 -2.78
CA GLU A 239 56.76 31.40 -3.28
C GLU A 239 56.66 30.30 -2.20
N GLU A 240 57.69 30.14 -1.38
CA GLU A 240 57.69 29.21 -0.24
C GLU A 240 56.61 29.58 0.78
N GLU A 241 56.53 30.86 1.18
CA GLU A 241 55.52 31.34 2.12
C GLU A 241 54.10 31.16 1.58
N THR A 242 53.89 31.44 0.30
CA THR A 242 52.57 31.26 -0.33
C THR A 242 52.15 29.79 -0.36
N ILE A 243 53.06 28.87 -0.73
CA ILE A 243 52.78 27.42 -0.71
C ILE A 243 52.52 26.92 0.72
N ARG A 244 53.28 27.40 1.71
CA ARG A 244 53.07 27.04 3.13
C ARG A 244 51.70 27.50 3.64
N ARG A 245 51.26 28.71 3.28
CA ARG A 245 49.91 29.21 3.64
C ARG A 245 48.82 28.35 3.00
N GLN A 246 48.96 28.00 1.71
CA GLN A 246 48.00 27.11 1.03
C GLN A 246 47.91 25.71 1.65
N LEU A 247 49.03 25.16 2.13
CA LEU A 247 49.03 23.88 2.85
C LEU A 247 48.33 24.00 4.22
N GLN A 248 48.56 25.10 4.94
CA GLN A 248 47.87 25.37 6.20
C GLN A 248 46.35 25.50 5.99
N ASP A 249 45.91 26.23 4.96
CA ASP A 249 44.49 26.38 4.64
C ASP A 249 43.83 25.01 4.36
N LEU A 250 44.49 24.13 3.60
CA LEU A 250 43.98 22.77 3.32
C LEU A 250 43.92 21.89 4.58
N ASP A 251 44.89 22.00 5.49
CA ASP A 251 44.90 21.28 6.76
C ASP A 251 43.83 21.82 7.74
N GLU A 252 43.56 23.12 7.73
CA GLU A 252 42.46 23.73 8.48
C GLU A 252 41.10 23.27 7.98
N GLU A 253 40.90 23.19 6.66
CA GLU A 253 39.68 22.64 6.06
C GLU A 253 39.50 21.14 6.34
N ARG A 254 40.60 20.40 6.47
CA ARG A 254 40.59 18.98 6.83
C ARG A 254 40.20 18.76 8.29
N THR A 255 40.75 19.56 9.20
CA THR A 255 40.50 19.45 10.64
C THR A 255 39.17 20.06 11.06
N ASN A 256 38.69 21.10 10.35
CA ASN A 256 37.47 21.85 10.69
C ASN A 256 36.54 22.10 9.49
N PRO A 257 35.93 21.06 8.90
CA PRO A 257 35.09 21.18 7.70
C PRO A 257 33.81 22.01 7.90
N HIS A 258 33.42 22.33 9.13
CA HIS A 258 32.22 23.11 9.46
C HIS A 258 32.47 24.60 9.71
N ARG A 259 33.73 25.05 9.83
CA ARG A 259 34.04 26.46 10.12
C ARG A 259 33.93 27.36 8.88
N GLY A 260 34.29 26.86 7.69
CA GLY A 260 34.27 27.62 6.43
C GLY A 260 32.88 27.84 5.80
N ARG A 261 31.82 27.17 6.28
CA ARG A 261 30.46 27.27 5.70
C ARG A 261 29.55 28.30 6.37
N ARG A 262 29.99 28.94 7.46
CA ARG A 262 29.26 30.10 7.99
C ARG A 262 29.50 31.28 7.04
N LYS A 263 28.49 31.59 6.21
CA LYS A 263 28.45 32.92 5.57
C LYS A 263 28.55 33.98 6.67
N PRO A 264 29.36 35.03 6.49
CA PRO A 264 29.26 36.18 7.38
C PRO A 264 27.83 36.73 7.30
N ALA A 265 27.30 37.10 8.47
CA ALA A 265 25.97 37.69 8.62
C ALA A 265 25.85 39.02 7.87
#